data_AF-A0A524F583-F1
#
_entry.id   AF-A0A524F583-F1
#
_cell.length_a   1.000
_cell.length_b   1.000
_cell.length_c   1.000
_cell.angle_alpha   90.00
_cell.angle_beta   90.00
_cell.angle_gamma   90.00
#
_symmetry.space_group_name_H-M   'P 1'
#
loop_
_entity.id
_entity.type
_entity.pdbx_description
1 polymer ?
#
loop_
_entity_poly.entity_id
_entity_poly.type
_entity_poly.pdbx_seq_one_letter_code
_entity_poly.pdbx_strand_id
1 'polypeptide(L)'
;MSYFFKLYRKKGVNETLDVLNNYKGKACKQSEFFQNLKDRESYLNSFFRVKDELLKYKLIAYRLDNDNEKVIYITEKGLELYNKIQEIEKIITEELSAK
;
A
#
# COMPACT_ATOMS: atom_id res chain seq x y z
N MET A 1 21.84 0.41 7.89
CA MET A 1 20.50 1.03 7.71
C MET A 1 19.48 -0.06 7.41
N SER A 2 18.50 -0.27 8.31
CA SER A 2 17.53 -1.37 8.25
C SER A 2 16.75 -1.42 6.93
N TYR A 3 16.43 -2.64 6.45
CA TYR A 3 15.62 -2.87 5.25
C TYR A 3 14.23 -2.23 5.35
N PHE A 4 13.63 -2.22 6.54
CA PHE A 4 12.36 -1.56 6.79
C PHE A 4 12.43 -0.06 6.49
N PHE A 5 13.35 0.67 7.13
CA PHE A 5 13.47 2.14 6.93
C PHE A 5 13.83 2.51 5.49
N LYS A 6 14.59 1.66 4.78
CA LYS A 6 14.89 1.88 3.35
C LYS A 6 13.65 1.80 2.47
N LEU A 7 12.73 0.87 2.78
CA LEU A 7 11.46 0.70 2.06
C LEU A 7 10.45 1.77 2.48
N TYR A 8 10.20 1.89 3.79
CA TYR A 8 9.18 2.76 4.37
C TYR A 8 9.32 4.23 3.97
N ARG A 9 10.55 4.75 3.89
CA ARG A 9 10.82 6.13 3.48
C ARG A 9 10.46 6.45 2.02
N LYS A 10 10.21 5.43 1.19
CA LYS A 10 9.93 5.66 -0.24
C LYS A 10 8.50 6.14 -0.42
N LYS A 11 8.36 7.31 -1.03
CA LYS A 11 7.06 7.85 -1.46
C LYS A 11 6.36 6.81 -2.35
N GLY A 12 5.16 6.43 -1.95
CA GLY A 12 4.34 5.41 -2.63
C GLY A 12 4.09 4.15 -1.80
N VAL A 13 4.93 3.80 -0.81
CA VAL A 13 4.71 2.56 -0.02
C VAL A 13 3.44 2.66 0.82
N ASN A 14 3.34 3.67 1.70
CA ASN A 14 2.14 3.85 2.53
C ASN A 14 0.90 4.11 1.68
N GLU A 15 1.00 4.98 0.67
CA GLU A 15 -0.11 5.27 -0.26
C GLU A 15 -0.65 3.99 -0.91
N THR A 16 0.24 3.12 -1.41
CA THR A 16 -0.17 1.87 -2.06
C THR A 16 -0.87 0.92 -1.10
N LEU A 17 -0.30 0.71 0.08
CA LEU A 17 -0.88 -0.20 1.07
C LEU A 17 -2.20 0.33 1.63
N ASP A 18 -2.29 1.64 1.87
CA ASP A 18 -3.50 2.31 2.34
C ASP A 18 -4.64 2.23 1.31
N VAL A 19 -4.35 2.57 0.05
CA VAL A 19 -5.33 2.47 -1.04
C VAL A 19 -5.85 1.04 -1.15
N LEU A 20 -4.97 0.02 -1.17
CA LEU A 20 -5.40 -1.38 -1.25
C LEU A 20 -6.18 -1.85 -0.02
N ASN A 21 -5.81 -1.39 1.18
CA ASN A 21 -6.50 -1.76 2.42
C ASN A 21 -7.93 -1.19 2.48
N ASN A 22 -8.19 -0.05 1.83
CA ASN A 22 -9.50 0.59 1.77
C ASN A 22 -10.51 -0.12 0.86
N TYR A 23 -10.09 -1.10 0.04
CA TYR A 23 -11.03 -1.89 -0.78
C TYR A 23 -11.60 -3.09 -0.03
N LYS A 24 -12.87 -3.41 -0.30
CA LYS A 24 -13.51 -4.63 0.20
C LYS A 24 -12.76 -5.86 -0.32
N GLY A 25 -12.30 -6.71 0.59
CA GLY A 25 -11.47 -7.88 0.25
C GLY A 25 -10.00 -7.54 -0.06
N LYS A 26 -9.59 -6.29 0.20
CA LYS A 26 -8.21 -5.79 0.08
C LYS A 26 -7.58 -6.00 -1.29
N ALA A 27 -8.44 -5.90 -2.30
CA ALA A 27 -8.15 -6.15 -3.69
C ALA A 27 -8.98 -5.20 -4.55
N CYS A 28 -8.42 -4.74 -5.66
CA CYS A 28 -9.12 -3.90 -6.61
C CYS A 28 -8.64 -4.12 -8.03
N LYS A 29 -9.50 -3.77 -9.00
CA LYS A 29 -9.12 -3.79 -10.41
C LYS A 29 -7.96 -2.83 -10.60
N GLN A 30 -6.99 -3.22 -11.42
CA GLN A 30 -5.80 -2.41 -11.65
C GLN A 30 -6.14 -1.02 -12.21
N SER A 31 -7.19 -0.92 -13.04
CA SER A 31 -7.74 0.34 -13.53
C SER A 31 -8.24 1.25 -12.40
N GLU A 32 -9.06 0.72 -11.50
CA GLU A 32 -9.62 1.44 -10.34
C GLU A 32 -8.54 1.86 -9.34
N PHE A 33 -7.54 1.00 -9.11
CA PHE A 33 -6.36 1.30 -8.30
C PHE A 33 -5.65 2.55 -8.82
N PHE A 34 -5.37 2.59 -10.12
CA PHE A 34 -4.69 3.71 -10.75
C PHE A 34 -5.51 5.00 -10.77
N GLN A 35 -6.83 4.88 -10.90
CA GLN A 35 -7.73 6.03 -10.79
C GLN A 35 -7.70 6.63 -9.37
N ASN A 36 -7.78 5.79 -8.34
CA ASN A 36 -7.72 6.25 -6.94
C ASN A 36 -6.38 6.90 -6.57
N LEU A 37 -5.26 6.39 -7.11
CA LEU A 37 -3.96 7.05 -6.91
C LEU A 37 -3.95 8.47 -7.50
N LYS A 38 -4.51 8.64 -8.71
CA LYS A 38 -4.59 9.94 -9.37
C LYS A 38 -5.41 10.94 -8.56
N ASP A 39 -6.51 10.50 -7.94
CA ASP A 39 -7.41 11.36 -7.16
C ASP A 39 -6.81 11.80 -5.81
N ARG A 40 -5.80 11.08 -5.28
CA ARG A 40 -5.11 11.41 -4.02
C ARG A 40 -3.87 12.30 -4.18
N GLU A 41 -3.71 12.97 -5.33
CA GLU A 41 -2.48 13.69 -5.73
C GLU A 41 -1.20 12.82 -5.72
N SER A 42 -1.36 11.51 -5.54
CA SER A 42 -0.28 10.53 -5.65
C SER A 42 -0.07 10.27 -7.14
N TYR A 43 0.87 11.00 -7.73
CA TYR A 43 1.29 10.76 -9.12
C TYR A 43 1.45 9.25 -9.34
N LEU A 44 0.87 8.68 -10.39
CA LEU A 44 1.02 7.28 -10.82
C LEU A 44 2.47 6.76 -10.67
N ASN A 45 3.42 7.68 -10.86
CA ASN A 45 4.87 7.52 -10.67
C ASN A 45 5.29 7.07 -9.25
N SER A 46 4.57 7.40 -8.18
CA SER A 46 4.89 6.97 -6.81
C SER A 46 4.73 5.46 -6.67
N PHE A 47 3.63 4.89 -7.18
CA PHE A 47 3.45 3.45 -7.24
C PHE A 47 4.54 2.76 -8.07
N PHE A 48 4.83 3.24 -9.29
CA PHE A 48 5.84 2.60 -10.14
C PHE A 48 7.25 2.60 -9.53
N ARG A 49 7.58 3.58 -8.68
CA ARG A 49 8.88 3.62 -7.95
C ARG A 49 9.02 2.51 -6.92
N VAL A 50 7.92 2.03 -6.35
CA VAL A 50 7.91 1.06 -5.24
C VAL A 50 7.39 -0.31 -5.67
N LYS A 51 6.70 -0.41 -6.80
CA LYS A 51 6.04 -1.63 -7.30
C LYS A 51 6.96 -2.85 -7.23
N ASP A 52 8.14 -2.75 -7.81
CA ASP A 52 9.04 -3.90 -7.93
C ASP A 52 9.53 -4.38 -6.56
N GLU A 53 9.70 -3.48 -5.60
CA GLU A 53 10.05 -3.86 -4.22
C GLU A 53 8.86 -4.45 -3.47
N LEU A 54 7.66 -3.87 -3.61
CA LEU A 54 6.45 -4.40 -2.99
C LEU A 54 6.16 -5.83 -3.49
N LEU A 55 6.36 -6.08 -4.79
CA LEU A 55 6.27 -7.43 -5.38
C LEU A 55 7.40 -8.34 -4.90
N LYS A 56 8.65 -7.88 -4.93
CA LYS A 56 9.82 -8.64 -4.47
C LYS A 56 9.67 -9.11 -3.02
N TYR A 57 9.12 -8.26 -2.16
CA TYR A 57 8.90 -8.58 -0.75
C TYR A 57 7.58 -9.31 -0.49
N LYS A 58 6.79 -9.58 -1.54
CA LYS A 58 5.47 -10.22 -1.49
C LYS A 58 4.48 -9.48 -0.59
N LEU A 59 4.51 -8.14 -0.62
CA LEU A 59 3.59 -7.28 0.11
C LEU A 59 2.32 -7.02 -0.70
N ILE A 60 2.44 -7.00 -2.02
CA ILE A 60 1.33 -6.97 -2.96
C ILE A 60 1.49 -8.12 -3.96
N ALA A 61 0.40 -8.46 -4.63
CA ALA A 61 0.40 -9.41 -5.73
C ALA A 61 -0.71 -9.11 -6.73
N TYR A 62 -0.67 -9.81 -7.86
CA TYR A 62 -1.67 -9.73 -8.91
C TYR A 62 -2.37 -11.08 -9.11
N ARG A 63 -3.64 -11.04 -9.50
CA ARG A 63 -4.41 -12.18 -9.98
C ARG A 63 -5.36 -11.73 -11.08
N LEU A 64 -5.94 -12.69 -11.80
CA LEU A 64 -7.10 -12.43 -12.64
C LEU A 64 -8.36 -12.67 -11.81
N ASP A 65 -9.40 -11.86 -12.03
CA ASP A 65 -10.74 -12.16 -11.53
C ASP A 65 -11.53 -13.05 -12.52
N ASN A 66 -12.81 -13.26 -12.23
CA ASN A 66 -13.69 -14.10 -13.04
C ASN A 66 -13.95 -13.53 -14.45
N ASP A 67 -13.72 -12.23 -14.64
CA ASP A 67 -13.90 -11.52 -15.91
C ASP A 67 -12.57 -11.42 -16.69
N ASN A 68 -11.53 -12.15 -16.24
CA ASN A 68 -10.15 -12.07 -16.74
C ASN A 68 -9.51 -10.68 -16.60
N GLU A 69 -9.98 -9.86 -15.66
CA GLU A 69 -9.39 -8.56 -15.39
C GLU A 69 -8.26 -8.65 -14.37
N LYS A 70 -7.22 -7.84 -14.56
CA LYS A 70 -6.09 -7.78 -13.63
C LYS A 70 -6.51 -7.10 -12.34
N VAL A 71 -6.38 -7.84 -11.25
CA VAL A 71 -6.62 -7.37 -9.89
C VAL A 71 -5.30 -7.28 -9.14
N ILE A 72 -5.07 -6.15 -8.49
CA ILE A 72 -3.99 -5.96 -7.52
C ILE A 72 -4.55 -6.15 -6.11
N TYR A 73 -3.83 -6.85 -5.24
CA TYR A 73 -4.24 -7.07 -3.86
C TYR A 73 -3.08 -7.00 -2.89
N ILE A 74 -3.37 -6.60 -1.66
CA ILE A 74 -2.42 -6.70 -0.54
C ILE A 74 -2.37 -8.16 -0.07
N THR A 75 -1.18 -8.69 0.14
CA THR A 75 -1.04 -10.03 0.71
C THR A 75 -1.25 -9.99 2.23
N GLU A 76 -1.38 -11.15 2.86
CA GLU A 76 -1.39 -11.24 4.34
C GLU A 76 -0.15 -10.59 4.96
N LYS A 77 1.03 -10.81 4.34
CA LYS A 77 2.29 -10.18 4.76
C LYS A 77 2.29 -8.67 4.57
N GLY A 78 1.73 -8.18 3.46
CA GLY A 78 1.59 -6.74 3.22
C GLY A 78 0.68 -6.08 4.24
N LEU A 79 -0.41 -6.75 4.58
CA LEU A 79 -1.36 -6.30 5.59
C LEU A 79 -0.73 -6.27 6.99
N GLU A 80 0.01 -7.31 7.37
CA GLU A 80 0.73 -7.33 8.64
C GLU A 80 1.68 -6.15 8.78
N LEU A 81 2.44 -5.85 7.71
CA LEU A 81 3.33 -4.70 7.68
C LEU A 81 2.56 -3.37 7.81
N TYR A 82 1.47 -3.21 7.06
CA TYR A 82 0.63 -2.01 7.12
C TYR A 82 0.08 -1.78 8.53
N ASN A 83 -0.43 -2.82 9.19
CA ASN A 83 -0.94 -2.71 10.56
C ASN A 83 0.16 -2.27 11.54
N LYS A 84 1.38 -2.83 11.45
CA LYS A 84 2.52 -2.41 12.29
C LYS A 84 2.91 -0.95 12.03
N ILE A 85 2.82 -0.48 10.79
CA ILE A 85 3.03 0.93 10.45
C ILE A 85 1.98 1.80 11.15
N GLN A 86 0.71 1.41 11.08
CA GLN A 86 -0.38 2.15 11.74
C GLN A 86 -0.24 2.17 13.27
N GLU A 87 0.23 1.08 13.88
CA GLU A 87 0.55 1.04 15.32
C GLU A 87 1.64 2.06 15.67
N ILE A 88 2.72 2.14 14.86
CA ILE A 88 3.79 3.12 15.06
C ILE A 88 3.27 4.55 14.88
N GLU A 89 2.46 4.82 13.86
CA GLU A 89 1.85 6.14 13.63
C GLU A 89 0.94 6.53 14.79
N LYS A 90 0.18 5.58 15.34
CA LYS A 90 -0.67 5.80 16.51
C LYS A 90 0.15 6.18 17.75
N ILE A 91 1.26 5.47 18.04
CA ILE A 91 2.15 5.79 19.17
C ILE A 91 2.66 7.24 19.07
N ILE A 92 3.01 7.69 17.87
CA ILE A 92 3.53 9.06 17.65
C ILE A 92 2.43 10.11 17.75
N THR A 93 1.20 9.79 17.37
CA THR A 93 0.08 10.74 17.29
C THR A 93 -0.78 10.81 18.56
N GLU A 94 -0.75 9.77 19.39
CA GLU A 94 -1.42 9.77 20.70
C GLU A 94 -0.89 10.89 21.61
N GLU A 95 0.41 11.20 21.56
CA GLU A 95 1.00 12.31 22.31
C GLU A 95 0.67 13.71 21.73
N LEU A 96 0.34 13.79 20.43
CA LEU A 96 -0.01 15.05 19.76
C LEU A 96 -1.47 15.46 19.97
N SER A 97 -2.33 14.49 20.30
CA SER A 97 -3.78 14.69 20.51
C SER A 97 -4.15 14.98 21.97
N ALA A 98 -3.17 14.84 22.89
CA ALA A 98 -3.33 15.05 24.33
C ALA A 98 -2.90 16.46 24.80
N LYS A 99 -2.65 17.38 23.86
CA LYS A 99 -2.40 18.82 24.08
C LYS A 99 -3.50 19.65 23.43
#